data_AF-A0A9D2ZU19-F1
#
_entry.id   AF-A0A9D2ZU19-F1
#
_cell.length_a   1.000
_cell.length_b   1.000
_cell.length_c   1.000
_cell.angle_alpha   90.00
_cell.angle_beta   90.00
_cell.angle_gamma   90.00
#
_symmetry.space_group_name_H-M   'P 1'
#
loop_
_entity.id
_entity.type
_entity.pdbx_description
1 polymer ?
#
loop_
_entity_poly.entity_id
_entity_poly.type
_entity_poly.pdbx_seq_one_letter_code
_entity_poly.pdbx_strand_id
1 'polypeptide(L)'
;MLEASDAMHGRRIADILDGAIGNDGVGQKLFDDEMLLFDGIDDDLLHVLLREVRQAGGVELKAVVTPFNRLWTSLQLRNELLREQAEMLRAMANK
;
A
#
# COMPACT_ATOMS: atom_id res chain seq x y z
N MET A 1 -25.75 14.05 9.69
CA MET A 1 -24.52 14.85 9.49
C MET A 1 -23.35 13.99 9.95
N LEU A 2 -22.91 13.05 9.12
CA LEU A 2 -21.89 12.02 9.41
C LEU A 2 -21.13 11.69 8.11
N GLU A 3 -20.56 12.69 7.42
CA GLU A 3 -20.09 12.49 6.02
C GLU A 3 -18.73 13.12 5.71
N ALA A 4 -17.97 13.58 6.71
CA ALA A 4 -16.66 14.21 6.49
C ALA A 4 -15.49 13.50 7.18
N SER A 5 -15.74 12.83 8.32
CA SER A 5 -14.67 12.17 9.06
C SER A 5 -14.21 10.87 8.42
N ASP A 6 -15.10 10.09 7.81
CA ASP A 6 -14.77 8.76 7.28
C ASP A 6 -14.00 8.85 5.94
N ALA A 7 -14.25 9.91 5.17
CA ALA A 7 -13.51 10.23 3.95
C ALA A 7 -12.01 10.55 4.20
N MET A 8 -11.62 10.91 5.43
CA MET A 8 -10.23 11.27 5.75
C MET A 8 -9.32 10.09 6.13
N HIS A 9 -9.86 8.88 6.34
CA HIS A 9 -9.10 7.82 7.01
C HIS A 9 -8.47 6.76 6.09
N GLY A 10 -8.72 6.79 4.77
CA GLY A 10 -8.34 5.68 3.89
C GLY A 10 -9.32 4.50 3.99
N ARG A 11 -9.26 3.56 3.05
CA ARG A 11 -10.09 2.34 3.08
C ARG A 11 -9.35 1.18 3.70
N ARG A 12 -10.04 0.29 4.42
CA ARG A 12 -9.38 -0.90 4.99
C ARG A 12 -8.84 -1.79 3.87
N ILE A 13 -7.65 -2.35 4.09
CA ILE A 13 -7.01 -3.24 3.13
C ILE A 13 -7.88 -4.47 2.86
N ALA A 14 -8.53 -5.05 3.88
CA ALA A 14 -9.50 -6.13 3.70
C ALA A 14 -10.59 -5.79 2.67
N ASP A 15 -11.23 -4.62 2.81
CA ASP A 15 -12.34 -4.21 1.94
C ASP A 15 -11.88 -3.99 0.48
N ILE A 16 -10.63 -3.55 0.30
CA ILE A 16 -10.00 -3.39 -1.03
C ILE A 16 -9.77 -4.74 -1.69
N LEU A 17 -9.27 -5.72 -0.95
CA LEU A 17 -8.93 -7.05 -1.47
C LEU A 17 -10.18 -7.91 -1.72
N ASP A 18 -11.19 -7.77 -0.87
CA ASP A 18 -12.43 -8.53 -0.98
C ASP A 18 -13.33 -8.01 -2.12
N GLY A 19 -12.88 -6.99 -2.86
CA GLY A 19 -13.62 -6.43 -4.00
C GLY A 19 -14.93 -5.78 -3.58
N ALA A 20 -15.08 -5.42 -2.29
CA ALA A 20 -16.29 -4.80 -1.72
C ALA A 20 -16.51 -3.36 -2.18
N ILE A 21 -15.86 -2.98 -3.28
CA ILE A 21 -15.80 -1.63 -3.82
C ILE A 21 -16.48 -1.66 -5.18
N GLY A 22 -17.65 -1.01 -5.26
CA GLY A 22 -18.25 -0.72 -6.56
C GLY A 22 -17.25 0.03 -7.42
N ASN A 23 -17.09 -0.38 -8.67
CA ASN A 23 -16.39 0.38 -9.70
C ASN A 23 -17.20 1.63 -10.06
N ASP A 24 -17.38 2.53 -9.10
CA ASP A 24 -18.19 3.74 -9.28
C ASP A 24 -17.44 4.83 -10.07
N GLY A 25 -16.16 4.62 -10.38
CA GLY A 25 -15.34 5.56 -11.17
C GLY A 25 -15.14 6.91 -10.49
N VAL A 26 -15.68 7.10 -9.27
CA VAL A 26 -15.58 8.29 -8.43
C VAL A 26 -14.89 7.90 -7.12
N GLY A 27 -13.84 7.10 -7.23
CA GLY A 27 -12.90 6.94 -6.12
C GLY A 27 -12.21 8.28 -5.92
N GLN A 28 -12.61 9.06 -4.91
CA GLN A 28 -11.82 10.21 -4.48
C GLN A 28 -10.39 9.73 -4.26
N LYS A 29 -9.45 10.32 -4.99
CA LYS A 29 -8.02 10.04 -4.84
C LYS A 29 -7.60 10.55 -3.47
N LEU A 30 -7.55 9.66 -2.48
CA LEU A 30 -7.25 10.00 -1.08
C LEU A 30 -5.78 10.40 -0.87
N PHE A 31 -4.89 9.94 -1.75
CA PHE A 31 -3.47 10.27 -1.77
C PHE A 31 -2.91 10.05 -3.18
N ASP A 32 -1.84 10.79 -3.51
CA ASP A 32 -1.29 10.81 -4.86
C ASP A 32 -0.34 9.65 -5.18
N ASP A 33 0.21 9.02 -4.13
CA ASP A 33 1.26 8.00 -4.21
C ASP A 33 0.72 6.69 -4.78
N GLU A 34 1.48 6.10 -5.70
CA GLU A 34 1.21 4.76 -6.22
C GLU A 34 1.64 3.71 -5.21
N MET A 35 0.70 2.85 -4.79
CA MET A 35 0.94 1.78 -3.84
C MET A 35 0.49 0.44 -4.41
N LEU A 36 1.41 -0.51 -4.46
CA LEU A 36 1.14 -1.87 -4.92
C LEU A 36 1.07 -2.85 -3.74
N LEU A 37 -0.01 -3.63 -3.67
CA LEU A 37 -0.25 -4.60 -2.61
C LEU A 37 -0.11 -6.02 -3.16
N PHE A 38 0.61 -6.87 -2.44
CA PHE A 38 0.74 -8.29 -2.76
C PHE A 38 0.06 -9.14 -1.68
N ASP A 39 -1.03 -9.82 -2.01
CA ASP A 39 -1.76 -10.72 -1.08
C ASP A 39 -1.65 -12.16 -1.56
N GLY A 40 -1.33 -13.08 -0.64
CA GLY A 40 -1.29 -14.52 -0.92
C GLY A 40 -0.21 -14.99 -1.90
N ILE A 41 0.84 -14.20 -2.13
CA ILE A 41 1.99 -14.56 -2.96
C ILE A 41 3.08 -15.24 -2.11
N ASP A 42 3.73 -16.27 -2.64
CA ASP A 42 4.91 -16.87 -2.00
C ASP A 42 6.16 -15.99 -2.17
N ASP A 43 7.13 -16.16 -1.27
CA ASP A 43 8.33 -15.32 -1.24
C ASP A 43 9.19 -15.44 -2.51
N ASP A 44 9.31 -16.64 -3.09
CA ASP A 44 10.13 -16.87 -4.29
C ASP A 44 9.52 -16.14 -5.49
N LEU A 45 8.20 -16.27 -5.69
CA LEU A 45 7.47 -15.58 -6.73
C LEU A 45 7.44 -14.07 -6.50
N LEU A 46 7.28 -13.62 -5.26
CA LEU A 46 7.37 -12.22 -4.89
C LEU A 46 8.74 -11.65 -5.28
N HIS A 47 9.83 -12.34 -4.98
CA HIS A 47 11.18 -11.88 -5.34
C HIS A 47 11.37 -11.78 -6.85
N VAL A 48 10.86 -12.76 -7.62
CA VAL A 48 10.87 -12.69 -9.09
C VAL A 48 10.08 -11.48 -9.56
N LEU A 49 8.85 -11.30 -9.09
CA LEU A 49 7.99 -10.19 -9.49
C LEU A 49 8.61 -8.82 -9.15
N LEU A 50 9.18 -8.68 -7.94
CA LEU A 50 9.86 -7.45 -7.52
C LEU A 50 11.09 -7.13 -8.37
N ARG A 51 11.78 -8.14 -8.89
CA ARG A 51 12.88 -7.95 -9.84
C ARG A 51 12.37 -7.38 -11.15
N GLU A 52 11.30 -7.96 -11.70
CA GLU A 52 10.72 -7.49 -12.97
C GLU A 52 10.13 -6.07 -12.82
N VAL A 53 9.42 -5.79 -11.71
CA VAL A 53 8.89 -4.45 -11.40
C VAL A 53 10.02 -3.42 -11.34
N ARG A 54 11.17 -3.77 -10.75
CA ARG A 54 12.33 -2.88 -10.70
C ARG A 54 12.89 -2.59 -12.10
N GLN A 55 12.90 -3.58 -12.99
CA GLN A 55 13.35 -3.39 -14.38
C GLN A 55 12.38 -2.52 -15.18
N ALA A 56 11.09 -2.56 -14.85
CA ALA A 56 10.05 -1.77 -15.50
C ALA A 56 9.98 -0.29 -15.04
N GLY A 57 10.87 0.14 -14.14
CA GLY A 57 10.89 1.52 -13.60
C GLY A 57 10.64 1.60 -12.10
N GLY A 58 10.25 0.49 -11.47
CA GLY A 58 9.96 0.43 -10.03
C GLY A 58 8.58 0.97 -9.68
N VAL A 59 8.20 0.78 -8.43
CA VAL A 59 7.01 1.39 -7.81
C VAL A 59 7.46 2.10 -6.54
N GLU A 60 6.82 3.22 -6.24
CA GLU A 60 7.18 4.08 -5.11
C GLU A 60 6.93 3.35 -3.78
N LEU A 61 5.68 2.90 -3.58
CA LEU A 61 5.28 2.16 -2.38
C LEU A 61 4.83 0.75 -2.74
N LYS A 62 5.25 -0.21 -1.93
CA LYS A 62 4.86 -1.61 -2.06
C LYS A 62 4.77 -2.29 -0.71
N ALA A 63 3.78 -3.16 -0.53
CA ALA A 63 3.59 -3.92 0.70
C ALA A 63 3.12 -5.35 0.41
N VAL A 64 3.62 -6.29 1.20
CA VAL A 64 3.01 -7.62 1.33
C VAL A 64 1.89 -7.52 2.35
N VAL A 65 0.72 -8.03 1.98
CA VAL A 65 -0.43 -8.10 2.88
C VAL A 65 -0.18 -9.22 3.88
N THR A 66 -0.34 -8.89 5.14
CA THR A 66 -0.25 -9.81 6.27
C THR A 66 -1.58 -9.80 7.02
N PRO A 67 -1.86 -10.82 7.85
CA PRO A 67 -3.07 -10.82 8.69
C PRO A 67 -3.21 -9.56 9.56
N PHE A 68 -2.08 -8.93 9.92
CA PHE A 68 -2.05 -7.74 10.75
C PHE A 68 -2.38 -6.46 9.96
N ASN A 69 -1.70 -6.21 8.83
CA ASN A 69 -1.93 -4.99 8.05
C ASN A 69 -3.22 -5.05 7.21
N ARG A 70 -3.84 -6.23 7.05
CA ARG A 70 -5.16 -6.37 6.41
C ARG A 70 -6.26 -5.59 7.14
N LEU A 71 -6.10 -5.39 8.45
CA LEU A 71 -7.03 -4.61 9.29
C LEU A 71 -6.80 -3.11 9.20
N TRP A 72 -5.67 -2.68 8.65
CA TRP A 72 -5.31 -1.26 8.57
C TRP A 72 -6.05 -0.57 7.44
N THR A 73 -6.17 0.74 7.53
CA THR A 73 -6.55 1.56 6.39
C THR A 73 -5.38 1.75 5.43
N SER A 74 -5.69 2.04 4.18
CA SER A 74 -4.72 2.36 3.14
C SER A 74 -3.83 3.54 3.52
N LEU A 75 -4.36 4.50 4.30
CA LEU A 75 -3.59 5.64 4.81
C LEU A 75 -2.63 5.23 5.92
N GLN A 76 -3.07 4.38 6.85
CA GLN A 76 -2.20 3.83 7.90
C GLN A 76 -1.05 3.04 7.28
N LEU A 77 -1.35 2.17 6.32
CA LEU A 77 -0.32 1.40 5.61
C LEU A 77 0.65 2.30 4.85
N ARG A 78 0.15 3.28 4.09
CA ARG A 78 0.97 4.25 3.37
C ARG A 78 1.94 4.97 4.31
N ASN A 79 1.45 5.50 5.43
CA ASN A 79 2.28 6.26 6.37
C ASN A 79 3.38 5.39 6.98
N GLU A 80 3.08 4.12 7.25
CA GLU A 80 4.07 3.17 7.73
C GLU A 80 5.16 2.89 6.69
N LEU A 81 4.77 2.65 5.43
CA LEU A 81 5.74 2.43 4.35
C LEU A 81 6.67 3.63 4.15
N LEU A 82 6.14 4.85 4.23
CA LEU A 82 6.95 6.08 4.15
C LEU A 82 7.91 6.20 5.33
N ARG A 83 7.49 5.82 6.54
CA ARG A 83 8.36 5.78 7.73
C ARG A 83 9.50 4.79 7.52
N GLU A 84 9.21 3.56 7.10
CA GLU A 84 10.21 2.53 6.83
C GLU A 84 11.17 2.94 5.71
N GLN A 85 10.67 3.53 4.62
CA GLN A 85 11.50 4.03 3.53
C GLN A 85 12.46 5.13 4.01
N ALA A 86 11.97 6.08 4.80
CA ALA A 86 12.81 7.13 5.38
C ALA A 86 13.90 6.55 6.31
N GLU A 87 13.57 5.52 7.09
CA GLU A 87 14.54 4.81 7.95
C GLU A 87 15.60 4.07 7.13
N MET A 88 15.22 3.39 6.06
CA MET A 88 16.15 2.74 5.15
C MET A 88 17.09 3.75 4.48
N LEU A 89 16.56 4.88 3.99
CA LEU A 89 17.38 5.93 3.38
C LEU A 89 18.38 6.53 4.38
N ARG A 90 17.95 6.76 5.63
CA ARG A 90 18.84 7.21 6.71
C ARG A 90 19.92 6.18 7.03
N ALA A 91 19.58 4.90 7.09
CA ALA A 91 20.54 3.83 7.32
C ALA A 91 21.57 3.70 6.19
N MET A 92 21.16 3.96 4.94
CA MET A 92 22.06 3.96 3.78
C MET A 92 22.97 5.19 3.73
N ALA A 93 22.52 6.35 4.22
CA ALA A 93 23.29 7.59 4.23
C ALA A 93 24.40 7.63 5.32
N ASN A 94 24.25 6.84 6.38
CA ASN A 94 25.21 6.76 7.50
C ASN A 94 26.28 5.65 7.30
N LYS A 95 26.41 5.11 6.09
CA LYS A 95 27.27 3.97 5.75
C LYS A 95 28.29 4.37 4.68
#